data_AF-A0A2H3DCR4-F1
#
_entry.id   AF-A0A2H3DCR4-F1
#
_cell.length_a   1.000
_cell.length_b   1.000
_cell.length_c   1.000
_cell.angle_alpha   90.00
_cell.angle_beta   90.00
_cell.angle_gamma   90.00
#
_symmetry.space_group_name_H-M   'P 1'
#
loop_
_entity.id
_entity.type
_entity.pdbx_description
1 polymer ?
#
loop_
_entity_poly.entity_id
_entity_poly.type
_entity_poly.pdbx_seq_one_letter_code
_entity_poly.pdbx_strand_id
1 'polypeptide(L)'
;MATALGVVSSVTTLIENIVTFTKYVKDVKNAPGEITQFSKELAHLEIYLTALRGFIQQSTEDDRWLKTLKQLFAPPVDALGAAPDGLFKELEELLDGLKEKVNNDPPQWKMVKKRLLWTLTKTSVEDDLKKIERFKTLVMSALQLDAIKLSHAIKDMLGDSKRTTEETLGIIKKQQMDEETAEVVKWLSSNTVDYNDVQLKTLKKCVSNTGQWILKSPEFLSWVDGSGKSRTLRCQGGPGVGKTFLASIIVNYLHSLPVVKERKALVLSIFCDYKSTVGQTVENILRSLLKWLVQDYGLSLLTKTLYTGRKTKLPSLDDLTKCLSEALQCASSHVYIVFDALDELANDHREDLINVVRESLGHKIHLLVTLRPDIGLDLLFEGDTTLDIEASDDIELYIRDKLSQSRCLASNVKREGGLILQEKILSQVTEKSYSMFLLARLHMDSLVGSARTRKTLENALAKLPDNIMGAYTEILESQINSQDNDDKVLAFCIFEWIAFARCPLTVLELQHALSVDLDSDMTAFEPDNLCSEDLLESVCGGLVTVISSIDQWGWSRDLIVRFAHKENDYTLHI
;
A
#
# COMPACT_ATOMS: atom_id res chain seq x y z
N MET A 1 18.23 20.35 -60.96
CA MET A 1 18.12 21.76 -60.51
C MET A 1 17.06 21.99 -59.44
N ALA A 2 15.82 21.47 -59.56
CA ALA A 2 14.72 21.74 -58.62
C ALA A 2 14.97 21.32 -57.15
N THR A 3 15.83 20.32 -56.91
CA THR A 3 16.06 19.73 -55.58
C THR A 3 17.19 20.39 -54.78
N ALA A 4 18.23 20.92 -55.42
CA ALA A 4 19.23 21.77 -54.77
C ALA A 4 18.62 23.10 -54.30
N LEU A 5 17.63 23.61 -55.04
CA LEU A 5 16.87 24.81 -54.69
C LEU A 5 16.03 24.62 -53.40
N GLY A 6 15.49 23.42 -53.16
CA GLY A 6 14.74 23.11 -51.94
C GLY A 6 15.62 23.16 -50.68
N VAL A 7 16.81 22.56 -50.74
CA VAL A 7 17.81 22.60 -49.66
C VAL A 7 18.27 24.04 -49.39
N VAL A 8 18.54 24.81 -50.44
CA VAL A 8 18.91 26.23 -50.33
C VAL A 8 17.78 27.04 -49.70
N SER A 9 16.51 26.74 -50.01
CA SER A 9 15.35 27.41 -49.41
C SER A 9 15.27 27.17 -47.91
N SER A 10 15.33 25.92 -47.45
CA SER A 10 15.30 25.58 -46.02
C SER A 10 16.46 26.21 -45.23
N VAL A 11 17.68 26.18 -45.79
CA VAL A 11 18.83 26.85 -45.15
C VAL A 11 18.61 28.37 -45.08
N THR A 12 17.94 28.97 -46.08
CA THR A 12 17.64 30.41 -46.08
C THR A 12 16.60 30.77 -45.00
N THR A 13 15.51 30.00 -44.88
CA THR A 13 14.50 30.18 -43.83
C THR A 13 15.11 30.04 -42.43
N LEU A 14 16.03 29.10 -42.25
CA LEU A 14 16.68 28.86 -40.98
C LEU A 14 17.66 29.98 -40.58
N ILE A 15 18.38 30.55 -41.56
CA ILE A 15 19.18 31.77 -41.35
C ILE A 15 18.29 32.94 -40.92
N GLU A 16 17.15 33.16 -41.59
CA GLU A 16 16.20 34.23 -41.24
C GLU A 16 15.65 34.08 -39.82
N ASN A 17 15.34 32.84 -39.41
CA ASN A 17 14.90 32.51 -38.06
C ASN A 17 15.97 32.81 -36.99
N ILE A 18 17.23 32.42 -37.24
CA ILE A 18 18.35 32.68 -36.33
C ILE A 18 18.66 34.18 -36.22
N VAL A 19 18.63 34.91 -37.33
CA VAL A 19 18.84 36.38 -37.35
C VAL A 19 17.77 37.09 -36.54
N THR A 20 16.50 36.70 -36.73
CA THR A 20 15.36 37.27 -36.02
C THR A 20 15.50 37.04 -34.51
N PHE A 21 15.83 35.82 -34.11
CA PHE A 21 16.02 35.46 -32.70
C PHE A 21 17.23 36.17 -32.07
N THR A 22 18.36 36.24 -32.79
CA THR A 22 19.59 36.91 -32.32
C THR A 22 19.39 38.41 -32.12
N LYS A 23 18.60 39.06 -33.00
CA LYS A 23 18.23 40.47 -32.85
C LYS A 23 17.37 40.69 -31.59
N TYR A 24 16.41 39.81 -31.34
CA TYR A 24 15.57 39.85 -30.14
C TYR A 24 16.41 39.74 -28.85
N VAL A 25 17.36 38.80 -28.80
CA VAL A 25 18.25 38.61 -27.63
C VAL A 25 19.15 39.84 -27.39
N LYS A 26 19.58 40.54 -28.45
CA LYS A 26 20.42 41.76 -28.35
C LYS A 26 19.66 42.99 -27.83
N ASP A 27 18.33 43.05 -28.00
CA ASP A 27 17.49 44.18 -27.53
C ASP A 27 17.19 44.11 -26.01
N VAL A 28 17.64 43.06 -25.32
CA VAL A 28 17.49 42.88 -23.87
C VAL A 28 18.72 43.44 -23.13
N LYS A 29 18.58 44.62 -22.53
CA LYS A 29 19.65 45.24 -21.71
C LYS A 29 19.91 44.43 -20.42
N ASN A 30 21.17 44.00 -20.22
CA ASN A 30 21.72 43.20 -19.11
C ASN A 30 21.44 41.68 -19.16
N ALA A 31 21.84 41.02 -20.24
CA ALA A 31 21.80 39.55 -20.32
C ALA A 31 22.93 38.87 -19.49
N PRO A 32 22.65 37.79 -18.74
CA PRO A 32 23.65 36.98 -18.04
C PRO A 32 24.64 36.29 -19.00
N GLY A 33 25.78 35.81 -18.47
CA GLY A 33 26.88 35.23 -19.26
C GLY A 33 26.47 34.05 -20.15
N GLU A 34 25.56 33.20 -19.68
CA GLU A 34 25.05 32.03 -20.42
C GLU A 34 24.24 32.41 -21.66
N ILE A 35 23.47 33.50 -21.60
CA ILE A 35 22.69 34.01 -22.74
C ILE A 35 23.60 34.72 -23.75
N THR A 36 24.69 35.32 -23.26
CA THR A 36 25.75 35.85 -24.11
C THR A 36 26.47 34.72 -24.86
N GLN A 37 26.70 33.58 -24.20
CA GLN A 37 27.25 32.38 -24.84
C GLN A 37 26.27 31.77 -25.85
N PHE A 38 24.99 31.66 -25.50
CA PHE A 38 23.93 31.21 -26.40
C PHE A 38 23.82 32.07 -27.66
N SER A 39 23.82 33.40 -27.51
CA SER A 39 23.80 34.33 -28.63
C SER A 39 25.06 34.24 -29.51
N LYS A 40 26.23 33.98 -28.91
CA LYS A 40 27.48 33.73 -29.67
C LYS A 40 27.40 32.45 -30.49
N GLU A 41 26.89 31.36 -29.93
CA GLU A 41 26.75 30.10 -30.65
C GLU A 41 25.74 30.17 -31.80
N LEU A 42 24.63 30.90 -31.62
CA LEU A 42 23.69 31.18 -32.71
C LEU A 42 24.31 32.03 -33.83
N ALA A 43 25.10 33.07 -33.48
CA ALA A 43 25.79 33.88 -34.47
C ALA A 43 26.85 33.06 -35.24
N HIS A 44 27.56 32.16 -34.56
CA HIS A 44 28.48 31.23 -35.22
C HIS A 44 27.72 30.32 -36.20
N LEU A 45 26.57 29.79 -35.77
CA LEU A 45 25.75 28.92 -36.61
C LEU A 45 25.23 29.65 -37.86
N GLU A 46 24.81 30.91 -37.72
CA GLU A 46 24.41 31.78 -38.85
C GLU A 46 25.54 31.92 -39.89
N ILE A 47 26.78 32.15 -39.43
CA ILE A 47 27.97 32.25 -40.29
C ILE A 47 28.20 30.94 -41.05
N TYR A 48 28.15 29.80 -40.36
CA TYR A 48 28.38 28.50 -40.99
C TYR A 48 27.27 28.12 -41.97
N LEU A 49 26.01 28.43 -41.67
CA LEU A 49 24.89 28.19 -42.57
C LEU A 49 24.94 29.09 -43.81
N THR A 50 25.38 30.34 -43.64
CA THR A 50 25.61 31.26 -44.76
C THR A 50 26.73 30.76 -45.67
N ALA A 51 27.82 30.27 -45.08
CA ALA A 51 28.90 29.63 -45.83
C ALA A 51 28.39 28.37 -46.56
N LEU A 52 27.63 27.51 -45.86
CA LEU A 52 27.06 26.28 -46.42
C LEU A 52 26.12 26.59 -47.60
N ARG A 53 25.27 27.62 -47.49
CA ARG A 53 24.42 28.11 -48.58
C ARG A 53 25.24 28.50 -49.81
N GLY A 54 26.33 29.23 -49.62
CA GLY A 54 27.26 29.61 -50.69
C GLY A 54 27.90 28.40 -51.36
N PHE A 55 28.34 27.41 -50.58
CA PHE A 55 28.89 26.16 -51.11
C PHE A 55 27.86 25.36 -51.89
N ILE A 56 26.63 25.21 -51.38
CA ILE A 56 25.55 24.48 -52.07
C ILE A 56 25.22 25.15 -53.42
N GLN A 57 25.21 26.48 -53.49
CA GLN A 57 24.97 27.23 -54.73
C GLN A 57 26.07 27.04 -55.79
N GLN A 58 27.30 26.71 -55.37
CA GLN A 58 28.45 26.49 -56.25
C GLN A 58 28.69 25.00 -56.58
N SER A 59 27.90 24.08 -55.99
CA SER A 59 28.10 22.64 -56.10
C SER A 59 27.34 22.01 -57.27
N THR A 60 27.81 20.84 -57.72
CA THR A 60 27.17 20.06 -58.79
C THR A 60 26.33 18.91 -58.20
N GLU A 61 25.33 18.42 -58.93
CA GLU A 61 24.41 17.39 -58.40
C GLU A 61 25.09 16.05 -58.06
N ASP A 62 26.31 15.81 -58.58
CA ASP A 62 27.07 14.59 -58.37
C ASP A 62 27.97 14.59 -57.14
N ASP A 63 28.08 15.72 -56.44
CA ASP A 63 28.91 15.84 -55.24
C ASP A 63 28.43 14.89 -54.13
N ARG A 64 29.33 14.00 -53.70
CA ARG A 64 29.02 12.90 -52.76
C ARG A 64 28.54 13.42 -51.40
N TRP A 65 29.14 14.51 -50.92
CA TRP A 65 28.74 15.17 -49.68
C TRP A 65 27.34 15.81 -49.79
N LEU A 66 26.99 16.34 -50.97
CA LEU A 66 25.67 16.92 -51.24
C LEU A 66 24.59 15.82 -51.28
N LYS A 67 24.92 14.62 -51.79
CA LYS A 67 24.03 13.44 -51.73
C LYS A 67 23.78 12.99 -50.29
N THR A 68 24.81 12.94 -49.44
CA THR A 68 24.67 12.64 -48.00
C THR A 68 23.91 13.73 -47.25
N LEU A 69 24.15 15.00 -47.58
CA LEU A 69 23.41 16.14 -47.02
C LEU A 69 21.92 16.07 -47.40
N LYS A 70 21.59 15.70 -48.65
CA LYS A 70 20.19 15.56 -49.12
C LYS A 70 19.37 14.53 -48.34
N GLN A 71 19.98 13.42 -47.91
CA GLN A 71 19.31 12.40 -47.09
C GLN A 71 18.83 12.93 -45.73
N LEU A 72 19.36 14.07 -45.27
CA LEU A 72 18.94 14.76 -44.04
C LEU A 72 17.76 15.73 -44.23
N PHE A 73 17.58 16.30 -45.43
CA PHE A 73 16.51 17.26 -45.73
C PHE A 73 15.18 16.57 -46.03
N ALA A 74 15.23 15.38 -46.62
CA ALA A 74 14.07 14.55 -46.86
C ALA A 74 14.53 13.09 -47.00
N PRO A 75 14.29 12.21 -46.00
CA PRO A 75 14.51 10.78 -46.20
C PRO A 75 13.60 10.28 -47.34
N PRO A 76 14.05 9.30 -48.14
CA PRO A 76 13.24 8.77 -49.24
C PRO A 76 11.93 8.18 -48.70
N VAL A 77 10.83 8.50 -49.36
CA VAL A 77 9.46 8.09 -49.02
C VAL A 77 9.25 6.64 -49.45
N ASP A 78 9.96 5.69 -48.84
CA ASP A 78 9.79 4.26 -49.13
C ASP A 78 10.12 3.39 -47.90
N ALA A 79 9.23 3.40 -46.89
CA ALA A 79 8.91 2.26 -46.02
C ALA A 79 7.89 2.70 -44.96
N LEU A 80 6.75 2.00 -44.93
CA LEU A 80 5.70 1.96 -43.90
C LEU A 80 5.95 2.77 -42.62
N GLY A 81 5.28 3.93 -42.52
CA GLY A 81 4.83 4.54 -41.26
C GLY A 81 5.90 5.16 -40.36
N ALA A 82 5.89 6.50 -40.30
CA ALA A 82 6.74 7.38 -39.49
C ALA A 82 8.21 7.47 -39.96
N ALA A 83 8.45 8.32 -40.96
CA ALA A 83 9.79 8.84 -41.20
C ALA A 83 10.17 9.79 -40.04
N PRO A 84 11.40 9.70 -39.48
CA PRO A 84 11.88 10.71 -38.55
C PRO A 84 11.91 12.05 -39.30
N ASP A 85 11.21 13.04 -38.75
CA ASP A 85 11.25 14.40 -39.23
C ASP A 85 12.72 14.83 -39.40
N GLY A 86 13.07 15.36 -40.57
CA GLY A 86 14.47 15.64 -40.90
C GLY A 86 15.14 16.55 -39.85
N LEU A 87 16.45 16.37 -39.62
CA LEU A 87 17.23 17.07 -38.58
C LEU A 87 17.16 18.61 -38.62
N PHE A 88 16.84 19.20 -39.78
CA PHE A 88 16.62 20.65 -39.90
C PHE A 88 15.23 21.08 -39.41
N LYS A 89 14.21 20.21 -39.52
CA LYS A 89 12.88 20.43 -38.95
C LYS A 89 12.93 20.40 -37.42
N GLU A 90 13.72 19.50 -36.82
CA GLU A 90 13.99 19.53 -35.36
C GLU A 90 14.64 20.85 -34.92
N LEU A 91 15.52 21.45 -35.74
CA LEU A 91 16.12 22.74 -35.44
C LEU A 91 15.15 23.92 -35.66
N GLU A 92 14.30 23.86 -36.69
CA GLU A 92 13.21 24.82 -36.89
C GLU A 92 12.21 24.77 -35.73
N GLU A 93 11.79 23.58 -35.29
CA GLU A 93 10.93 23.35 -34.13
C GLU A 93 11.60 23.80 -32.81
N LEU A 94 12.91 23.60 -32.67
CA LEU A 94 13.66 24.13 -31.52
C LEU A 94 13.67 25.65 -31.55
N LEU A 95 13.96 26.28 -32.70
CA LEU A 95 13.95 27.74 -32.85
C LEU A 95 12.55 28.33 -32.66
N ASP A 96 11.51 27.67 -33.15
CA ASP A 96 10.12 28.10 -33.01
C ASP A 96 9.60 27.87 -31.59
N GLY A 97 9.95 26.76 -30.95
CA GLY A 97 9.68 26.52 -29.53
C GLY A 97 10.41 27.52 -28.62
N LEU A 98 11.63 27.95 -28.99
CA LEU A 98 12.33 29.04 -28.31
C LEU A 98 11.65 30.39 -28.58
N LYS A 99 11.15 30.66 -29.80
CA LYS A 99 10.36 31.87 -30.09
C LYS A 99 9.04 31.89 -29.32
N GLU A 100 8.32 30.77 -29.20
CA GLU A 100 7.07 30.68 -28.43
C GLU A 100 7.31 30.88 -26.93
N LYS A 101 8.34 30.26 -26.38
CA LYS A 101 8.78 30.47 -24.98
C LYS A 101 9.13 31.94 -24.70
N VAL A 102 9.51 32.69 -25.73
CA VAL A 102 9.89 34.11 -25.66
C VAL A 102 8.72 35.05 -25.99
N ASN A 103 7.76 34.64 -26.83
CA ASN A 103 6.62 35.45 -27.28
C ASN A 103 5.37 35.33 -26.40
N ASN A 104 5.28 34.30 -25.56
CA ASN A 104 4.20 34.18 -24.59
C ASN A 104 4.40 35.19 -23.45
N ASP A 105 3.92 36.41 -23.65
CA ASP A 105 3.58 37.31 -22.54
C ASP A 105 2.33 38.17 -22.87
N PRO A 106 1.37 38.33 -21.92
CA PRO A 106 0.24 39.24 -22.07
C PRO A 106 0.67 40.73 -22.02
N PRO A 107 -0.22 41.68 -22.32
CA PRO A 107 0.16 43.08 -22.50
C PRO A 107 0.33 43.81 -21.16
N GLN A 108 1.57 43.93 -20.61
CA GLN A 108 1.98 44.99 -19.67
C GLN A 108 3.51 45.03 -19.40
N TRP A 109 4.21 46.08 -19.85
CA TRP A 109 5.59 46.01 -20.35
C TRP A 109 6.74 46.59 -19.48
N LYS A 110 6.62 46.78 -18.16
CA LYS A 110 7.72 47.44 -17.40
C LYS A 110 8.35 46.73 -16.21
N MET A 111 7.79 45.64 -15.68
CA MET A 111 8.40 44.95 -14.52
C MET A 111 8.89 43.53 -14.80
N VAL A 112 8.57 42.98 -15.98
CA VAL A 112 8.79 41.55 -16.27
C VAL A 112 10.10 41.27 -17.03
N LYS A 113 10.78 42.28 -17.58
CA LYS A 113 12.08 42.11 -18.27
C LYS A 113 13.17 41.46 -17.40
N LYS A 114 13.07 41.53 -16.06
CA LYS A 114 13.99 40.85 -15.13
C LYS A 114 13.50 39.47 -14.67
N ARG A 115 12.22 39.12 -14.86
CA ARG A 115 11.59 37.87 -14.40
C ARG A 115 11.41 36.83 -15.51
N LEU A 116 11.29 37.27 -16.77
CA LEU A 116 11.08 36.40 -17.94
C LEU A 116 12.30 35.56 -18.33
N LEU A 117 13.50 35.97 -17.91
CA LEU A 117 14.73 35.25 -18.24
C LEU A 117 14.96 33.97 -17.40
N TRP A 118 14.06 33.66 -16.45
CA TRP A 118 14.22 32.51 -15.55
C TRP A 118 13.33 31.30 -15.89
N THR A 119 12.46 31.39 -16.91
CA THR A 119 11.65 30.23 -17.35
C THR A 119 12.45 29.19 -18.13
N LEU A 120 13.72 29.47 -18.42
CA LEU A 120 14.68 28.46 -18.85
C LEU A 120 15.39 27.94 -17.59
N THR A 121 14.97 26.78 -17.09
CA THR A 121 15.73 26.07 -16.06
C THR A 121 17.16 25.86 -16.55
N LYS A 122 18.16 26.01 -15.66
CA LYS A 122 19.58 25.91 -16.01
C LYS A 122 19.90 24.66 -16.84
N THR A 123 19.23 23.56 -16.54
CA THR A 123 19.30 22.29 -17.27
C THR A 123 18.75 22.38 -18.70
N SER A 124 17.63 23.09 -18.93
CA SER A 124 17.07 23.30 -20.28
C SER A 124 17.99 24.14 -21.16
N VAL A 125 18.63 25.20 -20.62
CA VAL A 125 19.58 26.02 -21.39
C VAL A 125 20.82 25.22 -21.76
N GLU A 126 21.35 24.44 -20.82
CA GLU A 126 22.50 23.57 -21.06
C GLU A 126 22.19 22.51 -22.13
N ASP A 127 20.98 21.94 -22.13
CA ASP A 127 20.57 20.95 -23.13
C ASP A 127 20.29 21.57 -24.51
N ASP A 128 19.71 22.78 -24.56
CA ASP A 128 19.52 23.52 -25.81
C ASP A 128 20.87 24.00 -26.40
N LEU A 129 21.83 24.41 -25.56
CA LEU A 129 23.21 24.71 -25.96
C LEU A 129 23.90 23.50 -26.57
N LYS A 130 23.80 22.33 -25.92
CA LYS A 130 24.38 21.08 -26.44
C LYS A 130 23.80 20.75 -27.82
N LYS A 131 22.50 20.95 -28.04
CA LYS A 131 21.87 20.72 -29.35
C LYS A 131 22.43 21.65 -30.44
N ILE A 132 22.62 22.93 -30.12
CA ILE A 132 23.22 23.92 -31.04
C ILE A 132 24.69 23.59 -31.34
N GLU A 133 25.49 23.22 -30.34
CA GLU A 133 26.90 22.83 -30.53
C GLU A 133 27.03 21.55 -31.39
N ARG A 134 26.15 20.58 -31.18
CA ARG A 134 26.06 19.35 -31.99
C ARG A 134 25.73 19.68 -33.45
N PHE A 135 24.78 20.57 -33.68
CA PHE A 135 24.39 20.99 -35.03
C PHE A 135 25.50 21.78 -35.74
N LYS A 136 26.19 22.68 -35.03
CA LYS A 136 27.37 23.41 -35.52
C LYS A 136 28.47 22.44 -35.99
N THR A 137 28.70 21.36 -35.26
CA THR A 137 29.69 20.32 -35.61
C THR A 137 29.34 19.63 -36.94
N LEU A 138 28.05 19.41 -37.22
CA LEU A 138 27.58 18.87 -38.50
C LEU A 138 27.80 19.84 -39.66
N VAL A 139 27.40 21.11 -39.50
CA VAL A 139 27.59 22.13 -40.54
C VAL A 139 29.07 22.33 -40.82
N MET A 140 29.93 22.32 -39.79
CA MET A 140 31.39 22.37 -39.97
C MET A 140 31.93 21.14 -40.70
N SER A 141 31.42 19.94 -40.41
CA SER A 141 31.81 18.71 -41.12
C SER A 141 31.38 18.73 -42.58
N ALA A 142 30.21 19.31 -42.88
CA ALA A 142 29.73 19.53 -44.24
C ALA A 142 30.59 20.54 -45.00
N LEU A 143 31.01 21.64 -44.34
CA LEU A 143 31.92 22.64 -44.90
C LEU A 143 33.33 22.10 -45.18
N GLN A 144 33.77 21.08 -44.43
CA GLN A 144 35.05 20.40 -44.63
C GLN A 144 35.02 19.29 -45.70
N LEU A 145 33.87 19.09 -46.37
CA LEU A 145 33.66 18.12 -47.47
C LEU A 145 33.99 16.66 -47.12
N ASP A 146 33.95 16.27 -45.84
CA ASP A 146 34.25 14.90 -45.38
C ASP A 146 32.96 14.09 -45.19
N ALA A 147 32.55 13.38 -46.24
CA ALA A 147 31.32 12.59 -46.24
C ALA A 147 31.31 11.45 -45.19
N ILE A 148 32.50 10.97 -44.77
CA ILE A 148 32.62 9.89 -43.78
C ILE A 148 32.42 10.43 -42.37
N LYS A 149 33.03 11.58 -42.04
CA LYS A 149 32.80 12.26 -40.75
C LYS A 149 31.36 12.75 -40.62
N LEU A 150 30.79 13.29 -41.69
CA LEU A 150 29.40 13.70 -41.74
C LEU A 150 28.47 12.51 -41.45
N SER A 151 28.69 11.36 -42.08
CA SER A 151 27.89 10.15 -41.84
C SER A 151 28.01 9.60 -40.41
N HIS A 152 29.18 9.67 -39.78
CA HIS A 152 29.35 9.21 -38.38
C HIS A 152 28.67 10.15 -37.40
N ALA A 153 28.85 11.46 -37.54
CA ALA A 153 28.20 12.46 -36.70
C ALA A 153 26.66 12.37 -36.80
N ILE A 154 26.12 12.10 -37.99
CA ILE A 154 24.68 11.84 -38.18
C ILE A 154 24.21 10.61 -37.40
N LYS A 155 24.97 9.51 -37.46
CA LYS A 155 24.62 8.25 -36.80
C LYS A 155 24.59 8.39 -35.29
N ASP A 156 25.53 9.13 -34.71
CA ASP A 156 25.60 9.37 -33.27
C ASP A 156 24.43 10.23 -32.78
N MET A 157 24.01 11.26 -33.54
CA MET A 157 22.87 12.10 -33.15
C MET A 157 21.52 11.38 -33.22
N LEU A 158 21.30 10.54 -34.24
CA LEU A 158 20.08 9.72 -34.33
C LEU A 158 20.00 8.71 -33.17
N GLY A 159 21.14 8.20 -32.70
CA GLY A 159 21.22 7.32 -31.53
C GLY A 159 20.79 8.00 -30.23
N ASP A 160 21.28 9.21 -29.97
CA ASP A 160 20.99 9.98 -28.75
C ASP A 160 19.53 10.48 -28.67
N SER A 161 18.97 10.95 -29.79
CA SER A 161 17.58 11.43 -29.85
C SER A 161 16.59 10.29 -29.64
N LYS A 162 16.85 9.13 -30.27
CA LYS A 162 16.04 7.91 -30.09
C LYS A 162 16.07 7.44 -28.63
N ARG A 163 17.23 7.48 -27.99
CA ARG A 163 17.37 7.09 -26.58
C ARG A 163 16.60 8.04 -25.64
N THR A 164 16.72 9.34 -25.85
CA THR A 164 16.06 10.35 -25.00
C THR A 164 14.53 10.31 -25.14
N THR A 165 14.03 10.10 -26.37
CA THR A 165 12.59 9.95 -26.63
C THR A 165 12.03 8.66 -26.05
N GLU A 166 12.74 7.53 -26.16
CA GLU A 166 12.35 6.26 -25.52
C GLU A 166 12.34 6.37 -23.98
N GLU A 167 13.33 7.05 -23.39
CA GLU A 167 13.40 7.28 -21.94
C GLU A 167 12.25 8.20 -21.45
N THR A 168 11.97 9.31 -22.16
CA THR A 168 10.90 10.24 -21.81
C THR A 168 9.51 9.61 -21.98
N LEU A 169 9.29 8.87 -23.07
CA LEU A 169 8.05 8.13 -23.31
C LEU A 169 7.84 7.04 -22.24
N GLY A 170 8.92 6.41 -21.77
CA GLY A 170 8.90 5.46 -20.66
C GLY A 170 8.44 6.10 -19.35
N ILE A 171 8.94 7.30 -19.03
CA ILE A 171 8.56 8.06 -17.82
C ILE A 171 7.08 8.47 -17.88
N ILE A 172 6.62 9.03 -19.01
CA ILE A 172 5.23 9.46 -19.18
C ILE A 172 4.25 8.28 -19.08
N LYS A 173 4.57 7.15 -19.74
CA LYS A 173 3.74 5.94 -19.67
C LYS A 173 3.66 5.38 -18.26
N LYS A 174 4.77 5.40 -17.51
CA LYS A 174 4.81 4.94 -16.12
C LYS A 174 3.94 5.83 -15.22
N GLN A 175 4.09 7.15 -15.33
CA GLN A 175 3.31 8.09 -14.53
C GLN A 175 1.80 7.98 -14.79
N GLN A 176 1.41 7.83 -16.07
CA GLN A 176 0.00 7.63 -16.43
C GLN A 176 -0.56 6.30 -15.90
N MET A 177 0.25 5.24 -15.90
CA MET A 177 -0.14 3.94 -15.35
C MET A 177 -0.29 3.99 -13.82
N ASP A 178 0.58 4.74 -13.13
CA ASP A 178 0.52 4.93 -11.67
C ASP A 178 -0.75 5.72 -11.27
N GLU A 179 -1.11 6.76 -12.03
CA GLU A 179 -2.35 7.54 -11.82
C GLU A 179 -3.61 6.69 -12.03
N GLU A 180 -3.67 5.92 -13.13
CA GLU A 180 -4.79 5.01 -13.38
C GLU A 180 -4.93 3.95 -12.29
N THR A 181 -3.79 3.40 -11.80
CA THR A 181 -3.77 2.42 -10.71
C THR A 181 -4.37 3.02 -9.44
N ALA A 182 -4.01 4.26 -9.11
CA ALA A 182 -4.56 4.96 -7.96
C ALA A 182 -6.07 5.16 -8.06
N GLU A 183 -6.60 5.50 -9.24
CA GLU A 183 -8.04 5.66 -9.45
C GLU A 183 -8.81 4.33 -9.27
N VAL A 184 -8.27 3.23 -9.78
CA VAL A 184 -8.89 1.90 -9.63
C VAL A 184 -8.85 1.44 -8.18
N VAL A 185 -7.72 1.61 -7.49
CA VAL A 185 -7.60 1.28 -6.06
C VAL A 185 -8.62 2.07 -5.24
N LYS A 186 -8.79 3.36 -5.55
CA LYS A 186 -9.80 4.21 -4.92
C LYS A 186 -11.22 3.70 -5.16
N TRP A 187 -11.53 3.31 -6.40
CA TRP A 187 -12.83 2.74 -6.76
C TRP A 187 -13.11 1.41 -6.06
N LEU A 188 -12.10 0.55 -5.90
CA LEU A 188 -12.20 -0.71 -5.17
C LEU A 188 -12.25 -0.54 -3.65
N SER A 189 -11.83 0.60 -3.11
CA SER A 189 -11.71 0.81 -1.65
C SER A 189 -13.04 1.03 -0.92
N SER A 190 -14.12 1.36 -1.64
CA SER A 190 -15.42 1.62 -1.02
C SER A 190 -15.95 0.39 -0.27
N ASN A 191 -16.25 0.56 1.03
CA ASN A 191 -16.73 -0.47 1.94
C ASN A 191 -15.81 -1.70 2.09
N THR A 192 -14.49 -1.52 1.97
CA THR A 192 -13.50 -2.58 2.18
C THR A 192 -12.69 -2.36 3.45
N VAL A 193 -12.28 -3.45 4.09
CA VAL A 193 -11.41 -3.43 5.28
C VAL A 193 -9.95 -3.59 4.82
N ASP A 194 -9.03 -2.83 5.41
CA ASP A 194 -7.59 -3.03 5.19
C ASP A 194 -7.06 -4.14 6.10
N TYR A 195 -7.10 -5.37 5.60
CA TYR A 195 -6.66 -6.55 6.33
C TYR A 195 -5.14 -6.58 6.58
N ASN A 196 -4.33 -5.83 5.83
CA ASN A 196 -2.89 -5.73 6.10
C ASN A 196 -2.63 -4.98 7.40
N ASP A 197 -3.36 -3.89 7.64
CA ASP A 197 -3.22 -3.12 8.87
C ASP A 197 -3.62 -3.96 10.09
N VAL A 198 -4.70 -4.76 9.98
CA VAL A 198 -5.12 -5.72 11.01
C VAL A 198 -4.01 -6.73 11.30
N GLN A 199 -3.41 -7.30 10.25
CA GLN A 199 -2.31 -8.25 10.37
C GLN A 199 -1.08 -7.62 11.07
N LEU A 200 -0.64 -6.45 10.61
CA LEU A 200 0.55 -5.78 11.16
C LEU A 200 0.34 -5.33 12.62
N LYS A 201 -0.86 -4.83 12.95
CA LYS A 201 -1.23 -4.47 14.33
C LYS A 201 -1.23 -5.69 15.25
N THR A 202 -1.68 -6.84 14.75
CA THR A 202 -1.68 -8.09 15.51
C THR A 202 -0.26 -8.61 15.69
N LEU A 203 0.53 -8.65 14.61
CA LEU A 203 1.91 -9.11 14.64
C LEU A 203 2.79 -8.29 15.60
N LYS A 204 2.58 -6.96 15.68
CA LYS A 204 3.29 -6.08 16.64
C LYS A 204 3.03 -6.45 18.11
N LYS A 205 1.91 -7.11 18.40
CA LYS A 205 1.54 -7.55 19.76
C LYS A 205 2.04 -8.97 20.06
N CYS A 206 2.54 -9.71 19.06
CA CYS A 206 3.10 -11.04 19.26
C CYS A 206 4.38 -10.98 20.11
N VAL A 207 4.50 -11.89 21.06
CA VAL A 207 5.75 -12.13 21.77
C VAL A 207 6.73 -12.80 20.81
N SER A 208 8.01 -12.44 20.90
CA SER A 208 9.04 -13.01 20.02
C SER A 208 9.16 -14.53 20.21
N ASN A 209 9.39 -15.25 19.12
CA ASN A 209 9.52 -16.71 19.05
C ASN A 209 8.27 -17.54 19.40
N THR A 210 7.10 -16.92 19.54
CA THR A 210 5.85 -17.70 19.62
C THR A 210 5.40 -18.20 18.25
N GLY A 211 4.53 -19.21 18.22
CA GLY A 211 3.97 -19.76 16.99
C GLY A 211 4.97 -20.53 16.13
N GLN A 212 6.13 -20.91 16.67
CA GLN A 212 7.14 -21.65 15.90
C GLN A 212 6.75 -23.11 15.65
N TRP A 213 5.93 -23.67 16.54
CA TRP A 213 5.46 -25.06 16.44
C TRP A 213 4.63 -25.27 15.16
N ILE A 214 3.73 -24.33 14.81
CA ILE A 214 2.87 -24.45 13.63
C ILE A 214 3.69 -24.31 12.34
N LEU A 215 4.71 -23.45 12.33
CA LEU A 215 5.59 -23.29 11.17
C LEU A 215 6.47 -24.51 10.90
N LYS A 216 6.61 -25.39 11.89
CA LYS A 216 7.38 -26.63 11.83
C LYS A 216 6.50 -27.87 11.70
N SER A 217 5.17 -27.73 11.72
CA SER A 217 4.29 -28.88 11.66
C SER A 217 4.34 -29.53 10.28
N PRO A 218 4.31 -30.88 10.19
CA PRO A 218 4.30 -31.58 8.91
C PRO A 218 3.13 -31.16 8.01
N GLU A 219 1.96 -30.93 8.60
CA GLU A 219 0.73 -30.52 7.91
C GLU A 219 0.93 -29.15 7.26
N PHE A 220 1.49 -28.18 7.99
CA PHE A 220 1.77 -26.85 7.46
C PHE A 220 2.84 -26.88 6.38
N LEU A 221 3.95 -27.59 6.61
CA LEU A 221 5.05 -27.68 5.65
C LEU A 221 4.61 -28.35 4.33
N SER A 222 3.85 -29.44 4.42
CA SER A 222 3.30 -30.13 3.24
C SER A 222 2.25 -29.30 2.48
N TRP A 223 1.54 -28.41 3.19
CA TRP A 223 0.65 -27.45 2.58
C TRP A 223 1.42 -26.33 1.85
N VAL A 224 2.51 -25.82 2.44
CA VAL A 224 3.35 -24.78 1.82
C VAL A 224 4.05 -25.31 0.55
N ASP A 225 4.64 -26.50 0.60
CA ASP A 225 5.37 -27.04 -0.56
C ASP A 225 4.46 -27.70 -1.62
N GLY A 226 3.18 -27.89 -1.31
CA GLY A 226 2.19 -28.49 -2.19
C GLY A 226 2.30 -30.02 -2.35
N SER A 227 3.06 -30.68 -1.48
CA SER A 227 3.16 -32.15 -1.42
C SER A 227 2.01 -32.81 -0.66
N GLY A 228 1.23 -32.01 0.09
CA GLY A 228 0.06 -32.45 0.82
C GLY A 228 -1.06 -33.01 -0.06
N LYS A 229 -1.97 -33.78 0.55
CA LYS A 229 -3.13 -34.39 -0.13
C LYS A 229 -4.11 -33.35 -0.66
N SER A 230 -4.22 -32.22 0.02
CA SER A 230 -5.05 -31.08 -0.33
C SER A 230 -4.24 -29.80 -0.29
N ARG A 231 -4.64 -28.83 -1.13
CA ARG A 231 -4.14 -27.45 -1.09
C ARG A 231 -4.88 -26.58 -0.06
N THR A 232 -5.84 -27.15 0.65
CA THR A 232 -6.49 -26.49 1.78
C THR A 232 -5.97 -27.05 3.09
N LEU A 233 -5.57 -26.16 4.00
CA LEU A 233 -5.25 -26.45 5.38
C LEU A 233 -6.31 -25.84 6.29
N ARG A 234 -7.06 -26.69 6.98
CA ARG A 234 -8.02 -26.30 8.01
C ARG A 234 -7.32 -26.26 9.36
N CYS A 235 -7.24 -25.09 9.96
CA CYS A 235 -6.68 -24.90 11.30
C CYS A 235 -7.82 -24.68 12.30
N GLN A 236 -8.14 -25.68 13.12
CA GLN A 236 -9.22 -25.56 14.10
C GLN A 236 -8.68 -25.39 15.51
N GLY A 237 -9.35 -24.60 16.34
CA GLY A 237 -8.94 -24.46 17.73
C GLY A 237 -9.99 -23.78 18.58
N GLY A 238 -9.95 -24.04 19.88
CA GLY A 238 -10.88 -23.46 20.84
C GLY A 238 -10.86 -21.91 20.87
N PRO A 239 -11.83 -21.28 21.53
CA PRO A 239 -11.77 -19.85 21.77
C PRO A 239 -10.55 -19.50 22.63
N GLY A 240 -9.97 -18.31 22.41
CA GLY A 240 -8.85 -17.83 23.21
C GLY A 240 -7.49 -18.54 23.04
N VAL A 241 -7.32 -19.52 22.14
CA VAL A 241 -6.04 -20.24 21.92
C VAL A 241 -5.02 -19.49 21.06
N GLY A 242 -5.38 -18.33 20.50
CA GLY A 242 -4.45 -17.49 19.73
C GLY A 242 -4.44 -17.69 18.22
N LYS A 243 -5.51 -18.25 17.63
CA LYS A 243 -5.66 -18.47 16.17
C LYS A 243 -5.28 -17.24 15.33
N THR A 244 -5.81 -16.07 15.66
CA THR A 244 -5.53 -14.79 14.97
C THR A 244 -4.06 -14.35 15.02
N PHE A 245 -3.39 -14.61 16.15
CA PHE A 245 -1.96 -14.35 16.30
C PHE A 245 -1.15 -15.32 15.43
N LEU A 246 -1.52 -16.60 15.41
CA LEU A 246 -0.89 -17.61 14.55
C LEU A 246 -1.11 -17.32 13.07
N ALA A 247 -2.31 -16.93 12.65
CA ALA A 247 -2.60 -16.51 11.28
C ALA A 247 -1.70 -15.34 10.86
N SER A 248 -1.52 -14.34 11.74
CA SER A 248 -0.63 -13.21 11.48
C SER A 248 0.85 -13.62 11.36
N ILE A 249 1.30 -14.57 12.19
CA ILE A 249 2.65 -15.15 12.13
C ILE A 249 2.85 -15.93 10.82
N ILE A 250 1.86 -16.73 10.41
CA ILE A 250 1.87 -17.50 9.16
C ILE A 250 1.96 -16.56 7.96
N VAL A 251 1.12 -15.52 7.89
CA VAL A 251 1.15 -14.53 6.81
C VAL A 251 2.54 -13.88 6.71
N ASN A 252 3.13 -13.49 7.86
CA ASN A 252 4.47 -12.94 7.90
C ASN A 252 5.54 -13.94 7.41
N TYR A 253 5.43 -15.21 7.81
CA TYR A 253 6.31 -16.28 7.34
C TYR A 253 6.21 -16.48 5.83
N LEU A 254 4.99 -16.53 5.28
CA LEU A 254 4.75 -16.70 3.85
C LEU A 254 5.34 -15.55 3.02
N HIS A 255 5.26 -14.31 3.51
CA HIS A 255 5.93 -13.17 2.88
C HIS A 255 7.47 -13.25 2.91
N SER A 256 8.04 -13.97 3.89
CA SER A 256 9.48 -14.18 4.04
C SER A 256 10.04 -15.33 3.20
N LEU A 257 9.17 -16.13 2.56
CA LEU A 257 9.59 -17.24 1.72
C LEU A 257 10.48 -16.76 0.55
N PRO A 258 11.51 -17.55 0.18
CA PRO A 258 12.43 -17.18 -0.88
C PRO A 258 11.72 -17.09 -2.23
N VAL A 259 12.21 -16.19 -3.08
CA VAL A 259 11.73 -16.04 -4.47
C VAL A 259 12.12 -17.29 -5.25
N VAL A 260 11.13 -18.06 -5.70
CA VAL A 260 11.33 -19.28 -6.51
C VAL A 260 11.09 -18.94 -7.98
N LYS A 261 12.05 -19.24 -8.85
CA LYS A 261 11.98 -18.96 -10.31
C LYS A 261 11.67 -17.50 -10.62
N GLU A 262 12.34 -16.57 -9.93
CA GLU A 262 12.21 -15.12 -10.12
C GLU A 262 10.81 -14.54 -9.87
N ARG A 263 9.90 -15.30 -9.22
CA ARG A 263 8.58 -14.81 -8.80
C ARG A 263 8.40 -14.99 -7.31
N LYS A 264 8.01 -13.90 -6.63
CA LYS A 264 7.64 -13.94 -5.22
C LYS A 264 6.31 -14.69 -5.07
N ALA A 265 6.15 -15.41 -3.96
CA ALA A 265 4.86 -15.98 -3.61
C ALA A 265 3.85 -14.84 -3.38
N LEU A 266 2.66 -15.00 -3.93
CA LEU A 266 1.56 -14.09 -3.68
C LEU A 266 0.89 -14.51 -2.36
N VAL A 267 0.74 -13.59 -1.41
CA VAL A 267 0.15 -13.88 -0.10
C VAL A 267 -0.96 -12.89 0.19
N LEU A 268 -2.17 -13.39 0.35
CA LEU A 268 -3.37 -12.62 0.63
C LEU A 268 -3.92 -13.06 2.00
N SER A 269 -4.37 -12.10 2.80
CA SER A 269 -4.93 -12.39 4.13
C SER A 269 -6.22 -11.64 4.38
N ILE A 270 -7.18 -12.33 4.99
CA ILE A 270 -8.46 -11.78 5.44
C ILE A 270 -8.64 -12.14 6.90
N PHE A 271 -8.98 -11.13 7.70
CA PHE A 271 -9.26 -11.28 9.13
C PHE A 271 -10.74 -10.98 9.36
N CYS A 272 -11.53 -12.03 9.51
CA CYS A 272 -12.96 -11.92 9.71
C CYS A 272 -13.26 -11.39 11.12
N ASP A 273 -14.33 -10.60 11.22
CA ASP A 273 -14.76 -9.95 12.47
C ASP A 273 -16.28 -9.83 12.45
N TYR A 274 -16.95 -10.50 13.39
CA TYR A 274 -18.42 -10.52 13.48
C TYR A 274 -19.04 -9.13 13.67
N LYS A 275 -18.28 -8.14 14.16
CA LYS A 275 -18.73 -6.74 14.27
C LYS A 275 -18.76 -6.02 12.94
N SER A 276 -18.07 -6.54 11.94
CA SER A 276 -17.93 -5.94 10.62
C SER A 276 -18.87 -6.56 9.58
N THR A 277 -19.98 -7.19 10.00
CA THR A 277 -20.94 -7.89 9.12
C THR A 277 -21.42 -7.07 7.93
N VAL A 278 -21.62 -5.76 8.10
CA VAL A 278 -22.03 -4.85 7.02
C VAL A 278 -20.93 -4.68 5.95
N GLY A 279 -19.66 -4.81 6.35
CA GLY A 279 -18.49 -4.71 5.47
C GLY A 279 -17.99 -6.05 4.92
N GLN A 280 -18.32 -7.19 5.55
CA GLN A 280 -17.78 -8.51 5.23
C GLN A 280 -18.74 -9.39 4.41
N THR A 281 -19.26 -8.86 3.30
CA THR A 281 -19.91 -9.70 2.27
C THR A 281 -18.87 -10.36 1.38
N VAL A 282 -19.25 -11.43 0.67
CA VAL A 282 -18.36 -12.12 -0.28
C VAL A 282 -17.81 -11.14 -1.32
N GLU A 283 -18.63 -10.24 -1.87
CA GLU A 283 -18.19 -9.26 -2.86
C GLU A 283 -17.17 -8.26 -2.28
N ASN A 284 -17.38 -7.79 -1.05
CA ASN A 284 -16.45 -6.85 -0.43
C ASN A 284 -15.11 -7.52 -0.11
N ILE A 285 -15.14 -8.80 0.29
CA ILE A 285 -13.95 -9.63 0.48
C ILE A 285 -13.18 -9.77 -0.84
N LEU A 286 -13.84 -10.21 -1.92
CA LEU A 286 -13.18 -10.36 -3.23
C LEU A 286 -12.67 -9.02 -3.76
N ARG A 287 -13.39 -7.93 -3.51
CA ARG A 287 -12.95 -6.57 -3.86
C ARG A 287 -11.68 -6.18 -3.10
N SER A 288 -11.58 -6.54 -1.82
CA SER A 288 -10.39 -6.30 -1.00
C SER A 288 -9.19 -7.09 -1.53
N LEU A 289 -9.40 -8.35 -1.94
CA LEU A 289 -8.36 -9.16 -2.59
C LEU A 289 -7.90 -8.53 -3.91
N LEU A 290 -8.85 -8.08 -4.75
CA LEU A 290 -8.53 -7.48 -6.05
C LEU A 290 -7.78 -6.15 -5.87
N LYS A 291 -8.21 -5.32 -4.91
CA LYS A 291 -7.53 -4.09 -4.53
C LYS A 291 -6.07 -4.37 -4.20
N TRP A 292 -5.81 -5.37 -3.37
CA TRP A 292 -4.45 -5.74 -2.96
C TRP A 292 -3.58 -6.16 -4.14
N LEU A 293 -4.13 -6.97 -5.06
CA LEU A 293 -3.44 -7.37 -6.28
C LEU A 293 -3.09 -6.18 -7.17
N VAL A 294 -4.03 -5.25 -7.34
CA VAL A 294 -3.80 -4.03 -8.12
C VAL A 294 -2.72 -3.14 -7.49
N GLN A 295 -2.66 -3.07 -6.16
CA GLN A 295 -1.66 -2.27 -5.44
C GLN A 295 -0.24 -2.87 -5.54
N ASP A 296 -0.08 -4.18 -5.38
CA ASP A 296 1.24 -4.82 -5.29
C ASP A 296 1.77 -5.30 -6.68
N TYR A 297 0.89 -5.64 -7.62
CA TYR A 297 1.24 -6.20 -8.94
C TYR A 297 0.81 -5.34 -10.13
N GLY A 298 0.06 -4.27 -9.89
CA GLY A 298 -0.44 -3.35 -10.92
C GLY A 298 -1.75 -3.80 -11.58
N LEU A 299 -2.22 -2.97 -12.50
CA LEU A 299 -3.49 -3.13 -13.21
C LEU A 299 -3.47 -4.26 -14.25
N SER A 300 -4.39 -5.23 -14.14
CA SER A 300 -4.65 -6.18 -15.22
C SER A 300 -5.52 -5.55 -16.33
N LEU A 301 -5.48 -6.15 -17.53
CA LEU A 301 -6.27 -5.69 -18.66
C LEU A 301 -7.78 -5.79 -18.36
N LEU A 302 -8.27 -6.90 -17.79
CA LEU A 302 -9.69 -7.02 -17.44
C LEU A 302 -10.10 -6.00 -16.39
N THR A 303 -9.29 -5.78 -15.34
CA THR A 303 -9.63 -4.79 -14.31
C THR A 303 -9.70 -3.38 -14.89
N LYS A 304 -8.79 -3.04 -15.83
CA LYS A 304 -8.83 -1.77 -16.56
C LYS A 304 -10.08 -1.64 -17.44
N THR A 305 -10.41 -2.67 -18.23
CA THR A 305 -11.64 -2.67 -19.06
C THR A 305 -12.89 -2.52 -18.20
N LEU A 306 -12.91 -3.18 -17.04
CA LEU A 306 -14.06 -3.14 -16.15
C LEU A 306 -14.24 -1.78 -15.50
N TYR A 307 -13.15 -1.16 -15.04
CA TYR A 307 -13.15 0.20 -14.50
C TYR A 307 -13.62 1.22 -15.55
N THR A 308 -13.05 1.18 -16.76
CA THR A 308 -13.37 2.14 -17.83
C THR A 308 -14.84 2.07 -18.27
N GLY A 309 -15.45 0.88 -18.26
CA GLY A 309 -16.85 0.68 -18.60
C GLY A 309 -17.85 1.04 -17.49
N ARG A 310 -17.41 1.12 -16.22
CA ARG A 310 -18.30 1.22 -15.04
C ARG A 310 -17.78 2.11 -13.91
N LYS A 311 -17.20 3.28 -14.25
CA LYS A 311 -16.58 4.21 -13.30
C LYS A 311 -17.39 4.54 -12.02
N THR A 312 -18.73 4.47 -12.08
CA THR A 312 -19.62 4.84 -10.96
C THR A 312 -20.29 3.66 -10.26
N LYS A 313 -20.24 2.44 -10.80
CA LYS A 313 -20.95 1.28 -10.25
C LYS A 313 -19.94 0.26 -9.71
N LEU A 314 -20.22 -0.29 -8.53
CA LEU A 314 -19.40 -1.36 -7.96
C LEU A 314 -19.48 -2.63 -8.82
N PRO A 315 -18.38 -3.39 -8.93
CA PRO A 315 -18.34 -4.63 -9.71
C PRO A 315 -19.20 -5.72 -9.05
N SER A 316 -19.83 -6.58 -9.87
CA SER A 316 -20.58 -7.74 -9.38
C SER A 316 -19.66 -8.87 -8.92
N LEU A 317 -20.22 -9.88 -8.25
CA LEU A 317 -19.49 -11.08 -7.83
C LEU A 317 -18.79 -11.79 -9.02
N ASP A 318 -19.51 -11.96 -10.15
CA ASP A 318 -18.96 -12.58 -11.36
C ASP A 318 -17.80 -11.78 -11.96
N ASP A 319 -17.93 -10.47 -11.96
CA ASP A 319 -16.90 -9.56 -12.48
C ASP A 319 -15.63 -9.61 -11.63
N LEU A 320 -15.80 -9.58 -10.31
CA LEU A 320 -14.71 -9.71 -9.33
C LEU A 320 -13.99 -11.05 -9.47
N THR A 321 -14.77 -12.14 -9.52
CA THR A 321 -14.26 -13.50 -9.66
C THR A 321 -13.44 -13.67 -10.93
N LYS A 322 -13.91 -13.14 -12.07
CA LYS A 322 -13.18 -13.16 -13.35
C LYS A 322 -11.88 -12.37 -13.29
N CYS A 323 -11.92 -11.14 -12.77
CA CYS A 323 -10.74 -10.29 -12.64
C CYS A 323 -9.69 -10.93 -11.73
N LEU A 324 -10.12 -11.45 -10.58
CA LEU A 324 -9.24 -12.15 -9.64
C LEU A 324 -8.62 -13.39 -10.28
N SER A 325 -9.42 -14.25 -10.92
CA SER A 325 -8.93 -15.47 -11.56
C SER A 325 -7.84 -15.16 -12.60
N GLU A 326 -8.02 -14.14 -13.44
CA GLU A 326 -7.00 -13.70 -14.41
C GLU A 326 -5.74 -13.17 -13.71
N ALA A 327 -5.90 -12.29 -12.72
CA ALA A 327 -4.78 -11.69 -12.00
C ALA A 327 -3.93 -12.77 -11.29
N LEU A 328 -4.58 -13.72 -10.62
CA LEU A 328 -3.94 -14.81 -9.90
C LEU A 328 -3.20 -15.78 -10.84
N GLN A 329 -3.75 -16.04 -12.03
CA GLN A 329 -3.09 -16.88 -13.05
C GLN A 329 -1.81 -16.24 -13.59
N CYS A 330 -1.77 -14.90 -13.68
CA CYS A 330 -0.61 -14.15 -14.15
C CYS A 330 0.47 -13.97 -13.06
N ALA A 331 0.06 -13.76 -11.81
CA ALA A 331 0.93 -13.27 -10.73
C ALA A 331 2.01 -14.27 -10.28
N SER A 332 1.67 -15.54 -10.02
CA SER A 332 2.66 -16.47 -9.44
C SER A 332 2.39 -17.95 -9.72
N SER A 333 3.40 -18.77 -9.39
CA SER A 333 3.28 -20.23 -9.39
C SER A 333 2.60 -20.77 -8.14
N HIS A 334 2.64 -20.01 -7.04
CA HIS A 334 2.02 -20.33 -5.75
C HIS A 334 1.31 -19.08 -5.22
N VAL A 335 0.01 -19.22 -4.94
CA VAL A 335 -0.84 -18.19 -4.37
C VAL A 335 -1.31 -18.70 -3.01
N TYR A 336 -1.02 -17.98 -1.94
CA TYR A 336 -1.49 -18.29 -0.60
C TYR A 336 -2.61 -17.34 -0.21
N ILE A 337 -3.73 -17.89 0.25
CA ILE A 337 -4.86 -17.13 0.78
C ILE A 337 -5.10 -17.61 2.21
N VAL A 338 -5.05 -16.71 3.18
CA VAL A 338 -5.26 -16.99 4.60
C VAL A 338 -6.55 -16.32 5.06
N PHE A 339 -7.52 -17.10 5.50
CA PHE A 339 -8.77 -16.64 6.12
C PHE A 339 -8.73 -16.92 7.61
N ASP A 340 -8.58 -15.86 8.41
CA ASP A 340 -8.65 -15.96 9.87
C ASP A 340 -10.08 -15.81 10.36
N ALA A 341 -10.48 -16.68 11.29
CA ALA A 341 -11.76 -16.71 11.98
C ALA A 341 -12.97 -16.76 11.01
N LEU A 342 -12.95 -17.71 10.06
CA LEU A 342 -14.04 -17.88 9.08
C LEU A 342 -15.43 -18.01 9.75
N ASP A 343 -15.44 -18.52 10.98
CA ASP A 343 -16.64 -18.63 11.81
C ASP A 343 -17.25 -17.32 12.28
N GLU A 344 -16.57 -16.21 12.11
CA GLU A 344 -17.10 -14.89 12.43
C GLU A 344 -17.84 -14.24 11.26
N LEU A 345 -17.75 -14.80 10.04
CA LEU A 345 -18.63 -14.43 8.94
C LEU A 345 -20.06 -14.89 9.19
N ALA A 346 -21.02 -14.21 8.56
CA ALA A 346 -22.41 -14.66 8.53
C ALA A 346 -22.51 -16.03 7.83
N ASN A 347 -23.36 -16.92 8.34
CA ASN A 347 -23.46 -18.32 7.91
C ASN A 347 -23.66 -18.48 6.39
N ASP A 348 -24.48 -17.61 5.79
CA ASP A 348 -24.80 -17.58 4.37
C ASP A 348 -23.59 -17.24 3.49
N HIS A 349 -22.59 -16.54 4.01
CA HIS A 349 -21.40 -16.14 3.24
C HIS A 349 -20.22 -17.10 3.36
N ARG A 350 -20.20 -18.00 4.35
CA ARG A 350 -19.05 -18.88 4.62
C ARG A 350 -18.81 -19.88 3.50
N GLU A 351 -19.85 -20.60 3.13
CA GLU A 351 -19.79 -21.64 2.09
C GLU A 351 -19.56 -21.00 0.71
N ASP A 352 -20.32 -19.95 0.38
CA ASP A 352 -20.18 -19.19 -0.86
C ASP A 352 -18.75 -18.68 -1.07
N LEU A 353 -18.13 -18.12 -0.03
CA LEU A 353 -16.76 -17.61 -0.11
C LEU A 353 -15.75 -18.73 -0.41
N ILE A 354 -15.86 -19.85 0.30
CA ILE A 354 -14.95 -20.99 0.12
C ILE A 354 -15.12 -21.61 -1.27
N ASN A 355 -16.36 -21.76 -1.74
CA ASN A 355 -16.66 -22.28 -3.06
C ASN A 355 -16.11 -21.36 -4.16
N VAL A 356 -16.30 -20.04 -4.05
CA VAL A 356 -15.73 -19.09 -5.02
C VAL A 356 -14.21 -19.19 -5.06
N VAL A 357 -13.53 -19.28 -3.92
CA VAL A 357 -12.06 -19.38 -3.88
C VAL A 357 -11.56 -20.69 -4.45
N ARG A 358 -12.17 -21.83 -4.10
CA ARG A 358 -11.73 -23.16 -4.55
C ARG A 358 -12.04 -23.41 -6.02
N GLU A 359 -13.26 -23.08 -6.45
CA GLU A 359 -13.76 -23.45 -7.77
C GLU A 359 -13.40 -22.42 -8.84
N SER A 360 -13.46 -21.12 -8.50
CA SER A 360 -13.43 -20.06 -9.51
C SER A 360 -12.09 -19.33 -9.62
N LEU A 361 -11.32 -19.26 -8.54
CA LEU A 361 -10.03 -18.56 -8.53
C LEU A 361 -8.84 -19.43 -8.99
N GLY A 362 -9.04 -20.75 -9.13
CA GLY A 362 -8.15 -21.67 -9.83
C GLY A 362 -7.35 -22.65 -8.97
N HIS A 363 -6.72 -23.65 -9.62
CA HIS A 363 -6.11 -24.82 -8.98
C HIS A 363 -4.74 -24.60 -8.32
N LYS A 364 -4.18 -23.38 -8.40
CA LYS A 364 -2.83 -23.05 -7.86
C LYS A 364 -2.86 -22.39 -6.49
N ILE A 365 -4.05 -22.30 -5.89
CA ILE A 365 -4.27 -21.61 -4.63
C ILE A 365 -4.06 -22.58 -3.48
N HIS A 366 -3.26 -22.13 -2.53
CA HIS A 366 -3.07 -22.74 -1.22
C HIS A 366 -3.94 -21.95 -0.24
N LEU A 367 -5.01 -22.56 0.22
CA LEU A 367 -5.99 -21.94 1.12
C LEU A 367 -5.69 -22.37 2.56
N LEU A 368 -5.56 -21.42 3.47
CA LEU A 368 -5.54 -21.68 4.90
C LEU A 368 -6.75 -21.03 5.54
N VAL A 369 -7.45 -21.77 6.39
CA VAL A 369 -8.61 -21.27 7.11
C VAL A 369 -8.44 -21.53 8.59
N THR A 370 -8.61 -20.51 9.44
CA THR A 370 -8.75 -20.72 10.89
C THR A 370 -10.22 -20.67 11.31
N LEU A 371 -10.63 -21.56 12.20
CA LEU A 371 -12.01 -21.66 12.70
C LEU A 371 -12.09 -22.34 14.08
N ARG A 372 -13.25 -22.29 14.74
CA ARG A 372 -13.54 -23.11 15.93
C ARG A 372 -14.02 -24.53 15.56
N PRO A 373 -13.83 -25.53 16.43
CA PRO A 373 -14.53 -26.79 16.26
C PRO A 373 -16.06 -26.59 16.31
N ASP A 374 -16.81 -27.54 15.74
CA ASP A 374 -18.27 -27.71 15.91
C ASP A 374 -19.18 -26.65 15.27
N ILE A 375 -18.73 -25.98 14.21
CA ILE A 375 -19.49 -24.92 13.53
C ILE A 375 -20.35 -25.45 12.37
N GLY A 376 -20.40 -26.77 12.19
CA GLY A 376 -21.16 -27.41 11.10
C GLY A 376 -20.56 -27.19 9.71
N LEU A 377 -19.27 -26.81 9.63
CA LEU A 377 -18.53 -26.66 8.36
C LEU A 377 -17.75 -27.94 7.98
N ASP A 378 -17.93 -29.05 8.71
CA ASP A 378 -17.11 -30.25 8.53
C ASP A 378 -17.19 -30.85 7.14
N LEU A 379 -18.39 -30.84 6.55
CA LEU A 379 -18.62 -31.31 5.19
C LEU A 379 -17.90 -30.46 4.14
N LEU A 380 -17.71 -29.16 4.39
CA LEU A 380 -17.03 -28.24 3.46
C LEU A 380 -15.53 -28.51 3.33
N PHE A 381 -14.95 -29.13 4.37
CA PHE A 381 -13.52 -29.44 4.44
C PHE A 381 -13.26 -30.96 4.42
N GLU A 382 -14.24 -31.76 3.97
CA GLU A 382 -14.09 -33.20 3.92
C GLU A 382 -12.94 -33.59 2.95
N GLY A 383 -11.96 -34.33 3.47
CA GLY A 383 -10.76 -34.73 2.72
C GLY A 383 -9.61 -33.73 2.73
N ASP A 384 -9.79 -32.55 3.35
CA ASP A 384 -8.70 -31.60 3.56
C ASP A 384 -7.81 -31.94 4.76
N THR A 385 -6.59 -31.41 4.77
CA THR A 385 -5.69 -31.58 5.90
C THR A 385 -6.17 -30.70 7.05
N THR A 386 -6.31 -31.27 8.25
CA THR A 386 -6.68 -30.54 9.45
C THR A 386 -5.49 -30.46 10.40
N LEU A 387 -5.28 -29.28 10.97
CA LEU A 387 -4.29 -28.98 12.00
C LEU A 387 -5.03 -28.44 13.23
N ASP A 388 -4.83 -29.09 14.36
CA ASP A 388 -5.40 -28.66 15.63
C ASP A 388 -4.49 -27.61 16.27
N ILE A 389 -5.06 -26.42 16.49
CA ILE A 389 -4.46 -25.33 17.24
C ILE A 389 -4.80 -25.53 18.70
N GLU A 390 -3.80 -26.02 19.43
CA GLU A 390 -3.83 -26.20 20.88
C GLU A 390 -2.92 -25.17 21.55
N ALA A 391 -2.99 -25.04 22.88
CA ALA A 391 -1.96 -24.27 23.55
C ALA A 391 -0.62 -24.96 23.44
N SER A 392 0.31 -24.12 23.04
CA SER A 392 1.73 -24.41 22.96
C SER A 392 2.43 -23.93 24.23
N ASP A 393 3.66 -24.40 24.42
CA ASP A 393 4.69 -23.84 25.31
C ASP A 393 4.88 -22.32 25.12
N ASP A 394 4.34 -21.75 24.04
CA ASP A 394 4.20 -20.33 23.79
C ASP A 394 3.53 -19.56 24.96
N ILE A 395 2.67 -20.19 25.78
CA ILE A 395 2.12 -19.57 27.00
C ILE A 395 3.25 -19.24 27.98
N GLU A 396 4.24 -20.11 28.14
CA GLU A 396 5.38 -19.85 29.00
C GLU A 396 6.23 -18.68 28.48
N LEU A 397 6.43 -18.60 27.16
CA LEU A 397 7.13 -17.48 26.52
C LEU A 397 6.40 -16.17 26.80
N TYR A 398 5.08 -16.17 26.69
CA TYR A 398 4.23 -15.03 27.03
C TYR A 398 4.36 -14.61 28.51
N ILE A 399 4.28 -15.57 29.44
CA ILE A 399 4.42 -15.30 30.89
C ILE A 399 5.80 -14.70 31.18
N ARG A 400 6.88 -15.28 30.64
CA ARG A 400 8.25 -14.78 30.83
C ARG A 400 8.43 -13.36 30.28
N ASP A 401 7.88 -13.09 29.09
CA ASP A 401 7.89 -11.76 28.49
C ASP A 401 7.16 -10.74 29.38
N LYS A 402 5.93 -11.05 29.83
CA LYS A 402 5.16 -10.19 30.73
C LYS A 402 5.84 -9.94 32.08
N LEU A 403 6.46 -10.96 32.67
CA LEU A 403 7.25 -10.81 33.90
C LEU A 403 8.42 -9.83 33.72
N SER A 404 9.04 -9.82 32.55
CA SER A 404 10.16 -8.92 32.25
C SER A 404 9.73 -7.47 32.00
N GLN A 405 8.57 -7.27 31.36
CA GLN A 405 8.05 -5.96 31.00
C GLN A 405 7.41 -5.21 32.19
N SER A 406 6.78 -5.93 33.12
CA SER A 406 6.15 -5.31 34.30
C SER A 406 7.19 -4.95 35.36
N ARG A 407 7.36 -3.65 35.62
CA ARG A 407 8.29 -3.13 36.65
C ARG A 407 8.05 -3.76 38.02
N CYS A 408 6.79 -3.89 38.44
CA CYS A 408 6.41 -4.45 39.73
C CYS A 408 6.74 -5.95 39.82
N LEU A 409 6.36 -6.73 38.81
CA LEU A 409 6.66 -8.17 38.79
C LEU A 409 8.17 -8.43 38.71
N ALA A 410 8.88 -7.74 37.81
CA ALA A 410 10.32 -7.84 37.68
C ALA A 410 11.05 -7.49 39.00
N SER A 411 10.57 -6.49 39.74
CA SER A 411 11.15 -6.11 41.03
C SER A 411 10.97 -7.17 42.12
N ASN A 412 9.90 -7.97 42.07
CA ASN A 412 9.67 -9.07 43.01
C ASN A 412 10.51 -10.31 42.62
N VAL A 413 10.69 -10.57 41.33
CA VAL A 413 11.49 -11.69 40.80
C VAL A 413 13.00 -11.45 40.94
N LYS A 414 13.48 -10.20 40.95
CA LYS A 414 14.91 -9.87 41.14
C LYS A 414 15.39 -9.98 42.59
N ARG A 415 14.49 -10.15 43.57
CA ARG A 415 14.84 -10.29 44.99
C ARG A 415 15.33 -11.70 45.30
N GLU A 416 15.91 -11.87 46.49
CA GLU A 416 16.31 -13.19 46.99
C GLU A 416 15.12 -14.17 47.00
N GLY A 417 15.33 -15.38 46.47
CA GLY A 417 14.27 -16.37 46.27
C GLY A 417 13.25 -16.02 45.16
N GLY A 418 13.55 -15.07 44.28
CA GLY A 418 12.67 -14.65 43.19
C GLY A 418 12.62 -15.62 42.00
N LEU A 419 13.67 -16.42 41.77
CA LEU A 419 13.64 -17.52 40.78
C LEU A 419 12.56 -18.56 41.12
N ILE A 420 12.43 -18.91 42.40
CA ILE A 420 11.40 -19.84 42.90
C ILE A 420 10.00 -19.24 42.67
N LEU A 421 9.85 -17.94 42.91
CA LEU A 421 8.59 -17.23 42.65
C LEU A 421 8.25 -17.22 41.15
N GLN A 422 9.24 -16.99 40.29
CA GLN A 422 9.08 -17.02 38.84
C GLN A 422 8.64 -18.40 38.35
N GLU A 423 9.29 -19.48 38.80
CA GLU A 423 8.88 -20.86 38.47
C GLU A 423 7.48 -21.17 38.99
N LYS A 424 7.14 -20.70 40.19
CA LYS A 424 5.79 -20.86 40.75
C LYS A 424 4.73 -20.13 39.93
N ILE A 425 4.99 -18.90 39.48
CA ILE A 425 4.09 -18.16 38.59
C ILE A 425 3.92 -18.91 37.28
N LEU A 426 5.02 -19.34 36.67
CA LEU A 426 5.00 -20.06 35.40
C LEU A 426 4.18 -21.35 35.50
N SER A 427 4.44 -22.17 36.51
CA SER A 427 3.70 -23.42 36.72
C SER A 427 2.22 -23.17 36.99
N GLN A 428 1.87 -22.28 37.92
CA GLN A 428 0.46 -22.10 38.31
C GLN A 428 -0.37 -21.43 37.23
N VAL A 429 0.18 -20.41 36.55
CA VAL A 429 -0.56 -19.74 35.48
C VAL A 429 -0.72 -20.68 34.30
N THR A 430 0.31 -21.42 33.88
CA THR A 430 0.19 -22.39 32.78
C THR A 430 -0.83 -23.49 33.11
N GLU A 431 -0.79 -24.06 34.32
CA GLU A 431 -1.73 -25.10 34.76
C GLU A 431 -3.17 -24.60 34.78
N LYS A 432 -3.41 -23.43 35.40
CA LYS A 432 -4.77 -22.86 35.55
C LYS A 432 -5.34 -22.26 34.26
N SER A 433 -4.49 -21.99 33.27
CA SER A 433 -4.95 -21.46 31.99
C SER A 433 -5.60 -22.50 31.10
N TYR A 434 -5.52 -23.81 31.43
CA TYR A 434 -6.07 -24.92 30.65
C TYR A 434 -5.89 -24.75 29.15
N SER A 435 -4.67 -24.40 28.74
CA SER A 435 -4.35 -24.24 27.33
C SER A 435 -5.14 -23.11 26.61
N MET A 436 -5.51 -22.05 27.32
CA MET A 436 -6.16 -20.87 26.77
C MET A 436 -5.30 -19.62 27.02
N PHE A 437 -4.78 -19.01 25.95
CA PHE A 437 -3.98 -17.78 26.03
C PHE A 437 -4.75 -16.62 26.64
N LEU A 438 -6.05 -16.52 26.37
CA LEU A 438 -6.90 -15.49 26.96
C LEU A 438 -6.89 -15.59 28.50
N LEU A 439 -7.08 -16.79 29.05
CA LEU A 439 -7.07 -17.00 30.49
C LEU A 439 -5.69 -16.71 31.10
N ALA A 440 -4.61 -17.15 30.44
CA ALA A 440 -3.24 -16.83 30.85
C ALA A 440 -3.00 -15.32 30.92
N ARG A 441 -3.50 -14.58 29.93
CA ARG A 441 -3.45 -13.12 29.92
C ARG A 441 -4.23 -12.51 31.09
N LEU A 442 -5.48 -12.92 31.32
CA LEU A 442 -6.31 -12.39 32.41
C LEU A 442 -5.64 -12.63 33.77
N HIS A 443 -5.09 -13.83 33.99
CA HIS A 443 -4.32 -14.13 35.20
C HIS A 443 -3.11 -13.21 35.34
N MET A 444 -2.30 -13.05 34.29
CA MET A 444 -1.14 -12.17 34.34
C MET A 444 -1.52 -10.71 34.61
N ASP A 445 -2.60 -10.21 34.01
CA ASP A 445 -3.09 -8.85 34.24
C ASP A 445 -3.58 -8.68 35.70
N SER A 446 -4.28 -9.67 36.28
CA SER A 446 -4.65 -9.70 37.71
C SER A 446 -3.41 -9.72 38.62
N LEU A 447 -2.40 -10.53 38.29
CA LEU A 447 -1.14 -10.59 39.05
C LEU A 447 -0.37 -9.26 39.01
N VAL A 448 -0.37 -8.55 37.87
CA VAL A 448 0.23 -7.22 37.76
C VAL A 448 -0.43 -6.24 38.73
N GLY A 449 -1.77 -6.24 38.82
CA GLY A 449 -2.52 -5.41 39.77
C GLY A 449 -2.17 -5.69 41.23
N SER A 450 -1.91 -6.96 41.57
CA SER A 450 -1.60 -7.42 42.92
C SER A 450 -0.09 -7.45 43.28
N ALA A 451 0.78 -7.07 42.35
CA ALA A 451 2.24 -7.18 42.48
C ALA A 451 2.92 -6.15 43.40
N ARG A 452 2.16 -5.37 44.18
CA ARG A 452 2.73 -4.33 45.07
C ARG A 452 3.65 -4.90 46.15
N THR A 453 3.32 -6.08 46.67
CA THR A 453 4.16 -6.81 47.64
C THR A 453 4.22 -8.29 47.28
N ARG A 454 5.27 -8.99 47.71
CA ARG A 454 5.38 -10.44 47.50
C ARG A 454 4.22 -11.20 48.14
N LYS A 455 3.76 -10.78 49.32
CA LYS A 455 2.63 -11.41 50.02
C LYS A 455 1.32 -11.26 49.25
N THR A 456 1.03 -10.06 48.74
CA THR A 456 -0.18 -9.84 47.92
C THR A 456 -0.12 -10.60 46.61
N LEU A 457 1.06 -10.67 45.98
CA LEU A 457 1.29 -11.46 44.78
C LEU A 457 1.07 -12.96 45.04
N GLU A 458 1.69 -13.53 46.08
CA GLU A 458 1.53 -14.94 46.43
C GLU A 458 0.08 -15.30 46.80
N ASN A 459 -0.64 -14.39 47.46
CA ASN A 459 -2.07 -14.55 47.74
C ASN A 459 -2.92 -14.52 46.46
N ALA A 460 -2.60 -13.63 45.52
CA ALA A 460 -3.29 -13.56 44.22
C ALA A 460 -3.06 -14.82 43.39
N LEU A 461 -1.81 -15.31 43.34
CA LEU A 461 -1.48 -16.60 42.73
C LEU A 461 -2.33 -17.74 43.28
N ALA A 462 -2.47 -17.81 44.61
CA ALA A 462 -3.25 -18.87 45.25
C ALA A 462 -4.75 -18.80 44.92
N LYS A 463 -5.27 -17.59 44.62
CA LYS A 463 -6.68 -17.34 44.34
C LYS A 463 -7.01 -17.30 42.85
N LEU A 464 -6.05 -17.56 41.96
CA LEU A 464 -6.29 -17.55 40.52
C LEU A 464 -7.47 -18.49 40.17
N PRO A 465 -8.44 -18.02 39.40
CA PRO A 465 -9.57 -18.84 39.00
C PRO A 465 -9.13 -19.94 38.03
N ASP A 466 -9.86 -21.05 38.01
CA ASP A 466 -9.52 -22.22 37.19
C ASP A 466 -10.28 -22.24 35.84
N ASN A 467 -11.03 -21.18 35.52
CA ASN A 467 -11.76 -21.09 34.25
C ASN A 467 -12.02 -19.63 33.88
N ILE A 468 -12.39 -19.41 32.62
CA ILE A 468 -12.63 -18.08 32.07
C ILE A 468 -13.77 -17.33 32.78
N MET A 469 -14.82 -18.03 33.19
CA MET A 469 -15.95 -17.42 33.91
C MET A 469 -15.51 -16.91 35.28
N GLY A 470 -14.75 -17.71 36.03
CA GLY A 470 -14.16 -17.30 37.30
C GLY A 470 -13.21 -16.11 37.14
N ALA A 471 -12.45 -16.04 36.03
CA ALA A 471 -11.60 -14.89 35.74
C ALA A 471 -12.41 -13.62 35.49
N TYR A 472 -13.50 -13.69 34.71
CA TYR A 472 -14.39 -12.54 34.54
C TYR A 472 -15.10 -12.16 35.83
N THR A 473 -15.59 -13.13 36.61
CA THR A 473 -16.20 -12.88 37.93
C THR A 473 -15.22 -12.18 38.85
N GLU A 474 -13.96 -12.62 38.90
CA GLU A 474 -12.93 -11.95 39.70
C GLU A 474 -12.71 -10.52 39.24
N ILE A 475 -12.67 -10.24 37.94
CA ILE A 475 -12.52 -8.86 37.43
C ILE A 475 -13.73 -8.01 37.83
N LEU A 476 -14.95 -8.52 37.62
CA LEU A 476 -16.19 -7.83 38.00
C LEU A 476 -16.27 -7.56 39.51
N GLU A 477 -15.91 -8.54 40.35
CA GLU A 477 -15.95 -8.41 41.81
C GLU A 477 -14.82 -7.54 42.38
N SER A 478 -13.59 -7.75 41.91
CA SER A 478 -12.39 -7.13 42.51
C SER A 478 -12.02 -5.79 41.91
N GLN A 479 -12.47 -5.47 40.69
CA GLN A 479 -12.13 -4.23 40.02
C GLN A 479 -13.33 -3.32 39.81
N ILE A 480 -14.52 -3.86 39.55
CA ILE A 480 -15.72 -3.06 39.24
C ILE A 480 -16.60 -2.86 40.47
N ASN A 481 -16.98 -3.94 41.15
CA ASN A 481 -17.81 -3.86 42.35
C ASN A 481 -17.10 -3.23 43.57
N SER A 482 -15.79 -3.05 43.52
CA SER A 482 -15.01 -2.36 44.54
C SER A 482 -14.93 -0.84 44.33
N GLN A 483 -15.40 -0.32 43.19
CA GLN A 483 -15.45 1.12 42.91
C GLN A 483 -16.57 1.79 43.71
N ASP A 484 -16.62 3.11 43.68
CA ASP A 484 -17.77 3.84 44.18
C ASP A 484 -19.03 3.49 43.38
N ASN A 485 -20.19 3.79 43.97
CA ASN A 485 -21.47 3.35 43.43
C ASN A 485 -21.78 4.00 42.07
N ASP A 486 -21.31 5.23 41.84
CA ASP A 486 -21.58 5.97 40.60
C ASP A 486 -20.73 5.41 39.46
N ASP A 487 -19.43 5.17 39.69
CA ASP A 487 -18.54 4.50 38.74
C ASP A 487 -19.03 3.07 38.41
N LYS A 488 -19.49 2.31 39.41
CA LYS A 488 -20.07 0.99 39.18
C LYS A 488 -21.27 1.06 38.23
N VAL A 489 -22.21 1.97 38.47
CA VAL A 489 -23.40 2.13 37.62
C VAL A 489 -22.98 2.50 36.19
N LEU A 490 -22.02 3.42 36.05
CA LEU A 490 -21.48 3.82 34.77
C LEU A 490 -20.84 2.66 33.99
N ALA A 491 -20.05 1.80 34.64
CA ALA A 491 -19.47 0.59 34.03
C ALA A 491 -20.55 -0.33 33.43
N PHE A 492 -21.61 -0.64 34.20
CA PHE A 492 -22.67 -1.51 33.72
C PHE A 492 -23.47 -0.89 32.58
N CYS A 493 -23.77 0.42 32.63
CA CYS A 493 -24.38 1.14 31.51
C CYS A 493 -23.53 1.06 30.23
N ILE A 494 -22.20 1.21 30.35
CA ILE A 494 -21.28 1.05 29.22
C ILE A 494 -21.36 -0.37 28.65
N PHE A 495 -21.37 -1.40 29.52
CA PHE A 495 -21.47 -2.79 29.07
C PHE A 495 -22.77 -3.06 28.33
N GLU A 496 -23.91 -2.56 28.83
CA GLU A 496 -25.20 -2.69 28.17
C GLU A 496 -25.19 -2.05 26.78
N TRP A 497 -24.74 -0.80 26.65
CA TRP A 497 -24.65 -0.14 25.36
C TRP A 497 -23.80 -0.91 24.35
N ILE A 498 -22.61 -1.39 24.76
CA ILE A 498 -21.72 -2.14 23.88
C ILE A 498 -22.29 -3.53 23.55
N ALA A 499 -22.98 -4.17 24.49
CA ALA A 499 -23.55 -5.51 24.30
C ALA A 499 -24.71 -5.50 23.31
N PHE A 500 -25.60 -4.50 23.42
CA PHE A 500 -26.82 -4.39 22.62
C PHE A 500 -26.67 -3.56 21.34
N ALA A 501 -25.57 -2.82 21.16
CA ALA A 501 -25.32 -2.08 19.93
C ALA A 501 -25.20 -3.00 18.71
N ARG A 502 -25.92 -2.65 17.64
CA ARG A 502 -25.91 -3.38 16.37
C ARG A 502 -24.59 -3.23 15.60
N CYS A 503 -23.86 -2.13 15.84
CA CYS A 503 -22.56 -1.84 15.26
C CYS A 503 -21.62 -1.29 16.34
N PRO A 504 -20.29 -1.35 16.15
CA PRO A 504 -19.35 -0.69 17.06
C PRO A 504 -19.71 0.78 17.27
N LEU A 505 -19.79 1.21 18.53
CA LEU A 505 -20.06 2.59 18.90
C LEU A 505 -18.76 3.40 18.87
N THR A 506 -18.82 4.62 18.35
CA THR A 506 -17.78 5.62 18.57
C THR A 506 -17.78 6.12 20.01
N VAL A 507 -16.66 6.65 20.49
CA VAL A 507 -16.53 7.29 21.81
C VAL A 507 -17.59 8.39 21.95
N LEU A 508 -17.78 9.21 20.91
CA LEU A 508 -18.77 10.29 20.92
C LEU A 508 -20.21 9.76 21.00
N GLU A 509 -20.55 8.72 20.23
CA GLU A 509 -21.88 8.11 20.30
C GLU A 509 -22.15 7.52 21.69
N LEU A 510 -21.16 6.87 22.29
CA LEU A 510 -21.29 6.32 23.64
C LEU A 510 -21.40 7.44 24.69
N GLN A 511 -20.59 8.48 24.61
CA GLN A 511 -20.68 9.64 25.51
C GLN A 511 -22.06 10.30 25.46
N HIS A 512 -22.60 10.48 24.25
CA HIS A 512 -23.96 11.02 24.08
C HIS A 512 -25.04 10.09 24.62
N ALA A 513 -24.86 8.77 24.50
CA ALA A 513 -25.81 7.79 25.01
C ALA A 513 -25.81 7.77 26.55
N LEU A 514 -24.65 7.97 27.18
CA LEU A 514 -24.49 8.01 28.64
C LEU A 514 -24.92 9.35 29.26
N SER A 515 -24.94 10.43 28.47
CA SER A 515 -25.33 11.76 28.96
C SER A 515 -26.85 12.02 28.95
N VAL A 516 -27.66 11.02 28.60
CA VAL A 516 -29.13 11.09 28.65
C VAL A 516 -29.60 10.83 30.06
N ASP A 517 -30.29 11.80 30.66
CA ASP A 517 -30.93 11.63 31.96
C ASP A 517 -32.24 10.85 31.81
N LEU A 518 -32.20 9.57 32.19
CA LEU A 518 -33.34 8.65 32.15
C LEU A 518 -34.34 8.85 33.31
N ASP A 519 -33.95 9.57 34.36
CA ASP A 519 -34.80 9.84 35.54
C ASP A 519 -35.62 11.13 35.36
N SER A 520 -35.23 11.99 34.41
CA SER A 520 -36.02 13.15 34.01
C SER A 520 -37.18 12.77 33.09
N ASP A 521 -38.38 13.33 33.34
CA ASP A 521 -39.60 13.16 32.52
C ASP A 521 -39.42 13.53 31.03
N MET A 522 -38.29 14.15 30.67
CA MET A 522 -38.00 14.68 29.34
C MET A 522 -36.99 13.83 28.56
N THR A 523 -36.33 12.82 29.15
CA THR A 523 -35.25 12.03 28.52
C THR A 523 -34.30 12.92 27.71
N ALA A 524 -33.89 14.04 28.32
CA ALA A 524 -33.17 15.09 27.61
C ALA A 524 -31.66 14.81 27.63
N PHE A 525 -31.00 15.18 26.53
CA PHE A 525 -29.55 15.24 26.48
C PHE A 525 -29.04 16.33 27.42
N GLU A 526 -28.20 15.96 28.39
CA GLU A 526 -27.56 16.90 29.32
C GLU A 526 -26.07 17.03 29.00
N PRO A 527 -25.62 18.16 28.40
CA PRO A 527 -24.21 18.36 28.04
C PRO A 527 -23.25 18.23 29.23
N ASP A 528 -23.69 18.58 30.44
CA ASP A 528 -22.86 18.53 31.64
C ASP A 528 -22.61 17.08 32.13
N ASN A 529 -23.35 16.10 31.61
CA ASN A 529 -23.18 14.67 31.90
C ASN A 529 -22.21 13.95 30.94
N LEU A 530 -21.54 14.68 30.05
CA LEU A 530 -20.54 14.10 29.14
C LEU A 530 -19.33 13.57 29.91
N CYS A 531 -19.20 12.24 29.97
CA CYS A 531 -18.07 11.57 30.60
C CYS A 531 -16.78 11.76 29.78
N SER A 532 -15.62 11.87 30.44
CA SER A 532 -14.34 11.93 29.73
C SER A 532 -13.97 10.58 29.10
N GLU A 533 -13.19 10.62 28.01
CA GLU A 533 -12.74 9.41 27.32
C GLU A 533 -11.93 8.48 28.23
N ASP A 534 -11.01 9.06 29.01
CA ASP A 534 -10.16 8.32 29.96
C ASP A 534 -10.97 7.54 31.00
N LEU A 535 -12.16 8.05 31.36
CA LEU A 535 -13.05 7.43 32.34
C LEU A 535 -13.70 6.15 31.79
N LEU A 536 -13.98 6.10 30.48
CA LEU A 536 -14.63 4.96 29.83
C LEU A 536 -13.81 3.68 29.97
N GLU A 537 -12.48 3.76 29.85
CA GLU A 537 -11.59 2.61 30.05
C GLU A 537 -11.33 2.32 31.53
N SER A 538 -11.15 3.37 32.36
CA SER A 538 -10.76 3.19 33.76
C SER A 538 -11.85 2.53 34.59
N VAL A 539 -13.10 2.96 34.40
CA VAL A 539 -14.26 2.47 35.16
C VAL A 539 -14.62 1.03 34.80
N CYS A 540 -14.31 0.62 33.56
CA CYS A 540 -14.59 -0.72 33.06
C CYS A 540 -13.55 -1.79 33.46
N GLY A 541 -12.55 -1.48 34.29
CA GLY A 541 -11.56 -2.47 34.76
C GLY A 541 -10.78 -3.16 33.62
N GLY A 542 -10.58 -2.48 32.49
CA GLY A 542 -9.91 -3.04 31.31
C GLY A 542 -10.72 -4.08 30.52
N LEU A 543 -12.00 -4.31 30.86
CA LEU A 543 -12.91 -5.13 30.05
C LEU A 543 -13.36 -4.42 28.77
N VAL A 544 -13.20 -3.10 28.71
CA VAL A 544 -13.50 -2.26 27.56
C VAL A 544 -12.20 -1.60 27.08
N THR A 545 -12.06 -1.46 25.77
CA THR A 545 -10.93 -0.80 25.13
C THR A 545 -11.41 0.13 24.02
N VAL A 546 -10.72 1.25 23.91
CA VAL A 546 -10.88 2.27 22.89
C VAL A 546 -9.82 2.02 21.82
N ILE A 547 -10.24 1.86 20.57
CA ILE A 547 -9.34 1.64 19.44
C ILE A 547 -9.59 2.65 18.33
N SER A 548 -8.54 3.00 17.58
CA SER A 548 -8.70 3.85 16.40
C SER A 548 -9.39 3.08 15.27
N SER A 549 -10.47 3.68 14.73
CA SER A 549 -11.09 3.23 13.49
C SER A 549 -10.43 3.95 12.31
N ILE A 550 -10.14 3.21 11.24
CA ILE A 550 -9.66 3.79 9.98
C ILE A 550 -10.86 3.84 9.04
N ASP A 551 -11.12 4.99 8.44
CA ASP A 551 -12.22 5.12 7.48
C ASP A 551 -11.84 4.59 6.08
N GLN A 552 -12.89 4.47 5.26
CA GLN A 552 -12.90 4.10 3.84
C GLN A 552 -12.01 4.98 2.92
N TRP A 553 -11.39 6.04 3.44
CA TRP A 553 -10.51 6.96 2.72
C TRP A 553 -9.08 6.97 3.27
N GLY A 554 -8.77 6.16 4.29
CA GLY A 554 -7.45 6.10 4.92
C GLY A 554 -7.20 7.25 5.91
N TRP A 555 -8.25 7.96 6.33
CA TRP A 555 -8.16 8.99 7.37
C TRP A 555 -8.56 8.34 8.71
N SER A 556 -7.84 8.65 9.78
CA SER A 556 -8.23 8.23 11.12
C SER A 556 -9.57 8.87 11.44
N ARG A 557 -10.62 8.06 11.62
CA ARG A 557 -11.86 8.54 12.23
C ARG A 557 -11.88 8.21 13.71
N ASP A 558 -12.93 8.73 14.33
CA ASP A 558 -13.25 8.68 15.75
C ASP A 558 -12.93 7.32 16.37
N LEU A 559 -12.46 7.40 17.61
CA LEU A 559 -12.14 6.25 18.41
C LEU A 559 -13.41 5.44 18.66
N ILE A 560 -13.34 4.11 18.54
CA ILE A 560 -14.47 3.21 18.76
C ILE A 560 -14.27 2.42 20.05
N VAL A 561 -15.38 2.16 20.74
CA VAL A 561 -15.41 1.47 22.03
C VAL A 561 -15.88 0.04 21.84
N ARG A 562 -15.16 -0.91 22.44
CA ARG A 562 -15.52 -2.33 22.38
C ARG A 562 -15.05 -3.08 23.62
N PHE A 563 -15.70 -4.22 23.90
CA PHE A 563 -15.12 -5.20 24.82
C PHE A 563 -13.73 -5.61 24.37
N ALA A 564 -12.77 -5.58 25.30
CA ALA A 564 -11.40 -6.03 25.12
C ALA A 564 -11.32 -7.53 24.80
N HIS A 565 -12.31 -8.28 25.30
CA HIS A 565 -12.47 -9.71 25.14
C HIS A 565 -13.95 -10.00 24.87
N LYS A 566 -14.33 -10.38 23.65
CA LYS A 566 -15.71 -10.78 23.34
C LYS A 566 -15.73 -12.18 22.78
N GLU A 567 -16.23 -13.10 23.59
CA GLU A 567 -16.62 -14.45 23.20
C GLU A 567 -18.14 -14.52 23.17
N ASN A 568 -18.70 -14.94 22.03
CA ASN A 568 -20.15 -14.91 21.75
C ASN A 568 -20.99 -15.67 22.79
N ASP A 569 -20.43 -16.64 23.52
CA ASP A 569 -21.18 -17.43 24.51
C ASP A 569 -21.14 -16.87 25.94
N TYR A 570 -20.11 -16.09 26.30
CA TYR A 570 -19.91 -15.67 27.70
C TYR A 570 -20.30 -14.21 27.97
N THR A 571 -20.47 -13.40 26.92
CA THR A 571 -20.83 -11.98 27.07
C THR A 571 -22.29 -11.79 27.51
N LEU A 572 -23.15 -12.80 27.32
CA LEU A 572 -24.54 -12.80 27.80
C LEU A 572 -24.68 -13.04 29.32
N HIS A 573 -23.56 -13.28 30.01
CA HIS A 573 -23.52 -13.54 31.45
C HIS A 573 -22.84 -12.42 32.26
N ILE A 574 -22.36 -11.37 31.58
CA ILE A 574 -22.01 -10.06 32.18
C ILE A 574 -23.31 -9.25 32.18
#